data_AF-A0A4Y9L2P6-F1
#
_entry.id   AF-A0A4Y9L2P6-F1
#
_cell.length_a   1.000
_cell.length_b   1.000
_cell.length_c   1.000
_cell.angle_alpha   90.00
_cell.angle_beta   90.00
_cell.angle_gamma   90.00
#
_symmetry.space_group_name_H-M   'P 1'
#
loop_
_entity.id
_entity.type
_entity.pdbx_description
1 polymer ?
#
loop_
_entity_poly.entity_id
_entity_poly.type
_entity_poly.pdbx_seq_one_letter_code
_entity_poly.pdbx_strand_id
1 'polypeptide(L)'
;MWLDNVGSATWLAKMLMEMRWAILISEEPVFITTDNPVITVHPSLEFKGIKNPETSLMFPISPTRLLHIDNRMTEPDGQYYPLKTNPGAMNGLLWRYAINAMYSSRHPDYVCDEICADADAQGFTSTGAEGGTRQVKEL
;
A
#
# COMPACT_ATOMS: atom_id res chain seq x y z
N MET A 1 -25.32 -20.05 -6.01
CA MET A 1 -24.11 -20.09 -5.17
C MET A 1 -23.12 -18.96 -5.48
N TRP A 2 -22.62 -18.76 -6.72
CA TRP A 2 -21.77 -17.59 -7.05
C TRP A 2 -22.52 -16.25 -6.98
N LEU A 3 -23.70 -16.18 -7.60
CA LEU A 3 -24.52 -14.96 -7.61
C LEU A 3 -24.97 -14.55 -6.20
N ASP A 4 -25.25 -15.51 -5.33
CA ASP A 4 -25.62 -15.25 -3.93
C ASP A 4 -24.42 -14.69 -3.14
N ASN A 5 -23.23 -15.24 -3.36
CA ASN A 5 -21.99 -14.75 -2.73
C ASN A 5 -21.63 -13.33 -3.20
N VAL A 6 -21.69 -13.05 -4.50
CA VAL A 6 -21.46 -11.70 -5.03
C VAL A 6 -22.56 -10.74 -4.56
N GLY A 7 -23.82 -11.19 -4.58
CA GLY A 7 -24.96 -10.42 -4.07
C GLY A 7 -24.81 -10.08 -2.58
N SER A 8 -24.22 -10.96 -1.79
CA SER A 8 -23.95 -10.72 -0.36
C SER A 8 -22.96 -9.57 -0.11
N ALA A 9 -22.13 -9.22 -1.09
CA ALA A 9 -21.17 -8.12 -1.00
C ALA A 9 -21.75 -6.75 -1.42
N THR A 10 -23.04 -6.68 -1.81
CA THR A 10 -23.69 -5.44 -2.26
C THR A 10 -23.57 -4.31 -1.24
N TRP A 11 -23.64 -4.61 0.06
CA TRP A 11 -23.49 -3.60 1.11
C TRP A 11 -22.08 -2.98 1.13
N LEU A 12 -21.05 -3.79 0.86
CA LEU A 12 -19.66 -3.33 0.79
C LEU A 12 -19.45 -2.50 -0.47
N ALA A 13 -19.98 -2.94 -1.61
CA ALA A 13 -19.92 -2.17 -2.84
C ALA A 13 -20.57 -0.79 -2.66
N LYS A 14 -21.77 -0.71 -2.06
CA LYS A 14 -22.42 0.56 -1.74
C LYS A 14 -21.56 1.44 -0.84
N MET A 15 -20.97 0.86 0.20
CA MET A 15 -20.05 1.59 1.10
C MET A 15 -18.86 2.17 0.35
N LEU A 16 -18.18 1.38 -0.50
CA LEU A 16 -17.03 1.84 -1.28
C LEU A 16 -17.40 2.93 -2.29
N MET A 17 -18.61 2.86 -2.88
CA MET A 17 -19.12 3.88 -3.81
C MET A 17 -19.48 5.20 -3.13
N GLU A 18 -19.70 5.21 -1.81
CA GLU A 18 -19.96 6.42 -1.01
C GLU A 18 -18.67 7.12 -0.57
N MET A 19 -17.52 6.43 -0.64
CA MET A 19 -16.20 6.97 -0.31
C MET A 19 -15.62 7.73 -1.50
N ARG A 20 -14.59 8.54 -1.25
CA ARG A 20 -13.85 9.25 -2.30
C ARG A 20 -12.86 8.31 -2.98
N TRP A 21 -12.81 8.37 -4.31
CA TRP A 21 -11.91 7.61 -5.17
C TRP A 21 -10.84 8.54 -5.74
N ALA A 22 -9.60 8.07 -5.71
CA ALA A 22 -8.46 8.74 -6.32
C ALA A 22 -7.51 7.71 -6.92
N ILE A 23 -6.82 8.06 -7.99
CA ILE A 23 -5.78 7.21 -8.57
C ILE A 23 -4.46 7.95 -8.48
N LEU A 24 -3.49 7.34 -7.80
CA LEU A 24 -2.10 7.77 -7.87
C LEU A 24 -1.48 7.17 -9.14
N ILE A 25 -0.94 8.01 -10.01
CA ILE A 25 -0.32 7.61 -11.28
C ILE A 25 1.18 7.86 -11.29
N SER A 26 1.90 6.97 -11.96
CA SER A 26 3.31 7.13 -12.30
C SER A 26 3.46 6.94 -13.81
N GLU A 27 4.37 7.69 -14.43
CA GLU A 27 4.73 7.45 -15.84
C GLU A 27 5.49 6.13 -16.00
N GLU A 28 6.30 5.77 -14.99
CA GLU A 28 7.10 4.56 -14.94
C GLU A 28 6.45 3.46 -14.08
N PRO A 29 6.70 2.17 -14.35
CA PRO A 29 6.10 1.04 -13.64
C PRO A 29 6.71 0.84 -12.24
N VAL A 30 6.30 1.69 -11.30
CA VAL A 30 6.90 1.79 -9.96
C VAL A 30 6.17 1.02 -8.87
N PHE A 31 4.85 0.83 -8.99
CA PHE A 31 4.05 0.20 -7.94
C PHE A 31 4.16 -1.31 -7.97
N ILE A 32 4.37 -1.90 -6.80
CA ILE A 32 4.27 -3.34 -6.61
C ILE A 32 2.81 -3.78 -6.48
N THR A 33 2.57 -5.08 -6.57
CA THR A 33 1.34 -5.72 -6.09
C THR A 33 1.69 -6.86 -5.15
N THR A 34 0.69 -7.48 -4.52
CA THR A 34 0.89 -8.52 -3.50
C THR A 34 -0.17 -9.61 -3.63
N ASP A 35 0.02 -10.70 -2.88
CA ASP A 35 -1.00 -11.75 -2.72
C ASP A 35 -2.18 -11.33 -1.82
N ASN A 36 -2.18 -10.08 -1.32
CA ASN A 36 -3.27 -9.45 -0.60
C ASN A 36 -3.57 -8.06 -1.19
N PRO A 37 -4.26 -8.00 -2.35
CA PRO A 37 -4.34 -6.81 -3.19
C PRO A 37 -5.33 -5.74 -2.68
N VAL A 38 -5.79 -5.86 -1.43
CA VAL A 38 -6.66 -4.87 -0.78
C VAL A 38 -6.08 -4.54 0.58
N ILE A 39 -5.61 -3.32 0.73
CA ILE A 39 -4.93 -2.89 1.96
C ILE A 39 -5.79 -1.86 2.64
N THR A 40 -6.10 -2.12 3.92
CA THR A 40 -6.80 -1.15 4.77
C THR A 40 -5.79 -0.52 5.72
N VAL A 41 -5.59 0.78 5.60
CA VAL A 41 -4.63 1.54 6.41
C VAL A 41 -5.33 2.62 7.21
N HIS A 42 -4.91 2.76 8.46
CA HIS A 42 -5.23 3.87 9.33
C HIS A 42 -3.90 4.45 9.84
N PRO A 43 -3.77 5.77 10.10
CA PRO A 43 -2.51 6.36 10.57
C PRO A 43 -1.93 5.70 11.83
N SER A 44 -2.79 5.20 12.72
CA SER A 44 -2.36 4.46 13.91
C SER A 44 -1.88 3.02 13.64
N LEU A 45 -1.95 2.55 12.40
CA LEU A 45 -1.64 1.18 11.97
C LEU A 45 -2.52 0.09 12.62
N GLU A 46 -3.64 0.48 13.21
CA GLU A 46 -4.66 -0.42 13.77
C GLU A 46 -5.92 -0.36 12.91
N PHE A 47 -6.61 -1.48 12.76
CA PHE A 47 -7.90 -1.48 12.06
C PHE A 47 -8.96 -0.73 12.88
N LYS A 48 -9.48 0.37 12.33
CA LYS A 48 -10.55 1.19 12.94
C LYS A 48 -11.89 1.10 12.20
N GLY A 49 -11.99 0.23 11.20
CA GLY A 49 -13.16 0.09 10.34
C GLY A 49 -13.11 0.97 9.09
N ILE A 50 -13.68 0.50 7.98
CA ILE A 50 -13.59 1.14 6.66
C ILE A 50 -14.22 2.56 6.63
N LYS A 51 -15.30 2.77 7.38
CA LYS A 51 -15.98 4.07 7.49
C LYS A 51 -15.29 5.08 8.41
N ASN A 52 -14.20 4.68 9.09
CA ASN A 52 -13.48 5.63 9.93
C ASN A 52 -12.88 6.74 9.04
N PRO A 53 -13.00 8.03 9.44
CA PRO A 53 -12.59 9.17 8.60
C PRO A 53 -11.14 9.14 8.12
N GLU A 54 -10.25 8.48 8.85
CA GLU A 54 -8.82 8.39 8.54
C GLU A 54 -8.44 7.05 7.88
N THR A 55 -9.38 6.11 7.80
CA THR A 55 -9.15 4.84 7.13
C THR A 55 -9.18 5.02 5.62
N SER A 56 -8.17 4.47 4.97
CA SER A 56 -8.02 4.45 3.52
C SER A 56 -7.82 3.02 3.04
N LEU A 57 -8.24 2.76 1.80
CA LEU A 57 -8.07 1.51 1.10
C LEU A 57 -7.16 1.72 -0.11
N MET A 58 -6.25 0.79 -0.34
CA MET A 58 -5.34 0.82 -1.48
C MET A 58 -5.46 -0.46 -2.30
N PHE A 59 -5.55 -0.29 -3.62
CA PHE A 59 -5.63 -1.36 -4.60
C PHE A 59 -4.55 -1.14 -5.67
N PRO A 60 -3.47 -1.94 -5.69
CA PRO A 60 -2.49 -1.90 -6.78
C PRO A 60 -3.11 -2.50 -8.04
N ILE A 61 -3.70 -1.65 -8.88
CA ILE A 61 -4.42 -2.08 -10.10
C ILE A 61 -3.47 -2.35 -11.28
N SER A 62 -2.29 -1.74 -11.29
CA SER A 62 -1.22 -2.00 -12.26
C SER A 62 0.11 -1.37 -11.80
N PRO A 63 1.25 -1.71 -12.42
CA PRO A 63 2.54 -1.11 -12.04
C PRO A 63 2.61 0.43 -12.13
N THR A 64 1.73 1.07 -12.90
CA THR A 64 1.70 2.55 -13.06
C THR A 64 0.51 3.22 -12.37
N ARG A 65 -0.39 2.46 -11.73
CA ARG A 65 -1.58 3.03 -11.07
C ARG A 65 -1.91 2.32 -9.76
N LEU A 66 -2.15 3.12 -8.73
CA LEU A 66 -2.64 2.71 -7.42
C LEU A 66 -3.98 3.39 -7.16
N LEU A 67 -5.06 2.61 -7.03
CA LEU A 67 -6.37 3.13 -6.63
C LEU A 67 -6.37 3.33 -5.11
N HIS A 68 -6.77 4.53 -4.69
CA HIS A 68 -6.92 4.93 -3.30
C HIS A 68 -8.40 5.28 -3.05
N ILE A 69 -9.00 4.65 -2.06
CA ILE A 69 -10.38 4.93 -1.63
C ILE A 69 -10.33 5.42 -0.19
N ASP A 70 -10.82 6.62 0.10
CA ASP A 70 -10.72 7.25 1.43
C ASP A 70 -11.97 8.06 1.79
N ASN A 71 -12.02 8.55 3.03
CA ASN A 71 -13.12 9.36 3.55
C ASN A 71 -12.83 10.88 3.52
N ARG A 72 -11.84 11.35 2.73
CA ARG A 72 -11.48 12.78 2.64
C ARG A 72 -12.42 13.54 1.72
N MET A 73 -13.69 13.64 2.10
CA MET A 73 -14.76 14.23 1.29
C MET A 73 -14.60 15.73 0.98
N THR A 74 -13.60 16.39 1.59
CA THR A 74 -13.24 17.78 1.28
C THR A 74 -12.40 17.91 0.02
N GLU A 75 -11.80 16.81 -0.46
CA GLU A 75 -11.01 16.76 -1.68
C GLU A 75 -11.88 16.33 -2.89
N PRO A 76 -11.50 16.70 -4.13
CA PRO A 76 -12.29 16.30 -5.29
C PRO A 76 -12.25 14.78 -5.51
N ASP A 77 -13.38 14.23 -5.91
CA ASP A 77 -13.56 12.81 -6.23
C ASP A 77 -13.16 12.49 -7.68
N GLY A 78 -12.81 11.23 -7.94
CA GLY A 78 -12.46 10.69 -9.26
C GLY A 78 -11.20 11.29 -9.89
N GLN A 79 -10.28 11.81 -9.07
CA GLN A 79 -9.08 12.49 -9.56
C GLN A 79 -7.87 11.57 -9.76
N TYR A 80 -7.01 12.00 -10.68
CA TYR A 80 -5.70 11.39 -10.93
C TYR A 80 -4.62 12.30 -10.36
N TYR A 81 -3.81 11.78 -9.43
CA TYR A 81 -2.73 12.51 -8.81
C TYR A 81 -1.40 11.94 -9.31
N PRO A 82 -0.49 12.76 -9.86
CA PRO A 82 0.84 12.28 -10.19
C PRO A 82 1.61 11.95 -8.92
N LEU A 83 2.32 10.84 -8.93
CA LEU A 83 3.31 10.50 -7.93
C LEU A 83 4.44 11.54 -7.99
N LYS A 84 4.52 12.39 -6.97
CA LYS A 84 5.51 13.48 -6.91
C LYS A 84 6.81 13.09 -6.22
N THR A 85 6.83 11.96 -5.54
CA THR A 85 7.90 11.55 -4.62
C THR A 85 8.34 10.12 -4.93
N ASN A 86 9.39 9.68 -4.25
CA ASN A 86 9.80 8.27 -4.21
C ASN A 86 8.57 7.36 -3.93
N PRO A 87 8.35 6.27 -4.69
CA PRO A 87 7.26 5.32 -4.45
C PRO A 87 7.40 4.52 -3.14
N GLY A 88 8.54 4.62 -2.45
CA GLY A 88 8.89 3.88 -1.24
C GLY A 88 7.79 3.87 -0.17
N ALA A 89 7.17 5.02 0.13
CA ALA A 89 6.08 5.09 1.11
C ALA A 89 4.89 4.18 0.74
N MET A 90 4.46 4.23 -0.53
CA MET A 90 3.34 3.41 -1.01
C MET A 90 3.74 1.94 -1.08
N ASN A 91 4.89 1.63 -1.66
CA ASN A 91 5.38 0.25 -1.78
C ASN A 91 5.66 -0.39 -0.42
N GLY A 92 6.14 0.37 0.56
CA GLY A 92 6.33 -0.09 1.94
C GLY A 92 5.01 -0.47 2.60
N LEU A 93 3.96 0.33 2.41
CA LEU A 93 2.62 -0.03 2.86
C LEU A 93 2.09 -1.25 2.11
N LEU A 94 2.25 -1.33 0.78
CA LEU A 94 1.82 -2.49 0.01
C LEU A 94 2.48 -3.79 0.53
N TRP A 95 3.79 -3.77 0.70
CA TRP A 95 4.55 -4.94 1.14
C TRP A 95 4.24 -5.33 2.59
N ARG A 96 4.09 -4.36 3.50
CA ARG A 96 3.75 -4.63 4.92
C ARG A 96 2.51 -5.50 5.09
N TYR A 97 1.56 -5.39 4.16
CA TYR A 97 0.28 -6.11 4.21
C TYR A 97 0.24 -7.32 3.26
N ALA A 98 1.34 -7.65 2.59
CA ALA A 98 1.48 -8.93 1.88
C ALA A 98 1.39 -10.09 2.88
N ILE A 99 0.82 -11.22 2.45
CA ILE A 99 0.74 -12.42 3.31
C ILE A 99 2.00 -13.26 3.12
N ASN A 100 2.35 -13.55 1.86
CA ASN A 100 3.52 -14.37 1.53
C ASN A 100 4.40 -13.74 0.45
N ALA A 101 3.81 -13.00 -0.49
CA ALA A 101 4.51 -12.61 -1.70
C ALA A 101 4.21 -11.17 -2.12
N MET A 102 5.28 -10.52 -2.57
CA MET A 102 5.26 -9.27 -3.29
C MET A 102 5.65 -9.54 -4.75
N TYR A 103 4.94 -8.92 -5.67
CA TYR A 103 5.19 -9.01 -7.11
C TYR A 103 5.55 -7.63 -7.64
N SER A 104 6.65 -7.56 -8.38
CA SER A 104 7.13 -6.33 -8.99
C SER A 104 7.39 -6.55 -10.47
N SER A 105 7.17 -5.49 -11.25
CA SER A 105 7.61 -5.43 -12.64
C SER A 105 9.11 -5.12 -12.77
N ARG A 106 9.74 -4.72 -11.66
CA ARG A 106 11.16 -4.36 -11.55
C ARG A 106 11.89 -5.34 -10.63
N HIS A 107 13.21 -5.31 -10.67
CA HIS A 107 14.03 -6.07 -9.73
C HIS A 107 13.68 -5.69 -8.27
N PRO A 108 13.41 -6.65 -7.37
CA PRO A 108 13.01 -6.35 -5.99
C PRO A 108 13.99 -5.45 -5.23
N ASP A 109 15.30 -5.58 -5.47
CA ASP A 109 16.32 -4.75 -4.81
C ASP A 109 16.06 -3.24 -5.00
N TYR A 110 15.66 -2.81 -6.20
CA TYR A 110 15.33 -1.40 -6.43
C TYR A 110 14.10 -0.96 -5.64
N VAL A 111 13.13 -1.85 -5.43
CA VAL A 111 11.95 -1.56 -4.59
C VAL A 111 12.36 -1.45 -3.13
N CYS A 112 13.22 -2.35 -2.66
CA CYS A 112 13.75 -2.33 -1.29
C CYS A 112 14.55 -1.05 -1.03
N ASP A 113 15.43 -0.67 -1.95
CA ASP A 113 16.22 0.57 -1.86
C ASP A 113 15.32 1.80 -1.80
N GLU A 114 14.27 1.87 -2.62
CA GLU A 114 13.27 2.94 -2.59
C GLU A 114 12.56 3.04 -1.23
N ILE A 115 12.19 1.90 -0.63
CA ILE A 115 11.54 1.83 0.68
C ILE A 115 12.51 2.26 1.79
N CYS A 116 13.75 1.79 1.76
CA CYS A 116 14.78 2.19 2.72
C CYS A 116 15.09 3.69 2.61
N ALA A 117 15.26 4.21 1.39
CA ALA A 117 15.50 5.62 1.16
C ALA A 117 14.35 6.52 1.66
N ASP A 118 13.10 6.06 1.53
CA ASP A 118 11.93 6.75 2.09
C ASP A 118 11.94 6.73 3.63
N ALA A 119 12.29 5.59 4.25
CA ALA A 119 12.43 5.48 5.69
C ALA A 119 13.55 6.39 6.24
N ASP A 120 14.72 6.41 5.58
CA ASP A 120 15.84 7.28 5.92
C ASP A 120 15.46 8.77 5.80
N ALA A 121 14.74 9.14 4.74
CA ALA A 121 14.25 10.51 4.55
C ALA A 121 13.24 10.94 5.64
N GLN A 122 12.53 9.99 6.24
CA GLN A 122 11.65 10.19 7.41
C GLN A 122 12.40 10.13 8.76
N GLY A 123 13.71 9.87 8.76
CA GLY A 123 14.54 9.81 9.96
C GLY A 123 14.57 8.46 10.65
N PHE A 124 14.07 7.39 10.02
CA PHE A 124 14.16 6.03 10.52
C PHE A 124 15.47 5.38 10.05
N THR A 125 16.58 5.65 10.72
CA THR A 125 17.90 5.11 10.32
C THR A 125 18.10 3.66 10.76
N SER A 126 18.65 2.82 9.87
CA SER A 126 18.99 1.41 10.11
C SER A 126 20.19 1.16 11.04
N THR A 127 20.89 2.22 11.48
CA THR A 127 22.09 2.17 12.34
C THR A 127 21.90 1.58 13.73
N GLY A 128 20.67 1.18 14.10
CA GLY A 128 20.39 0.40 15.31
C GLY A 128 20.45 -1.13 15.16
N ALA A 129 20.60 -1.66 13.94
CA ALA A 129 20.56 -3.10 13.69
C ALA A 129 21.94 -3.80 13.68
N GLU A 130 23.04 -3.05 13.66
CA GLU A 130 24.41 -3.58 13.68
C GLU A 130 24.95 -3.69 15.12
N GLY A 131 24.37 -4.61 15.90
CA GLY A 131 24.87 -4.94 17.25
C GLY A 131 24.99 -6.44 17.54
N GLY A 132 24.60 -7.30 16.60
CA GLY A 132 24.63 -8.76 16.77
C GLY A 132 25.75 -9.38 15.94
N THR A 133 26.93 -9.55 16.54
CA THR A 133 28.01 -10.36 15.95
C THR A 133 27.47 -11.75 15.63
N ARG A 134 27.37 -12.08 14.34
CA ARG A 134 27.04 -13.44 13.88
C ARG A 134 28.26 -14.32 14.15
N GLN A 135 28.34 -14.91 15.35
CA GLN A 135 29.31 -15.97 15.60
C GLN A 135 28.92 -17.18 14.74
N VAL A 136 29.65 -17.38 13.65
CA VAL A 136 29.69 -18.64 12.94
C VAL A 136 30.48 -19.59 13.83
N LYS A 137 29.79 -20.49 14.54
CA LYS A 137 30.45 -21.68 15.09
C LYS A 137 30.71 -22.62 13.93
N GLU A 138 31.97 -22.71 13.52
CA GLU A 138 32.46 -23.85 12.74
C GLU A 138 32.25 -25.13 13.59
N LEU A 139 31.64 -26.13 12.96
CA LEU A 139 31.53 -27.50 13.47
C LEU A 139 32.70 -28.32 12.94
#